data_AF-A0A067T4F2-F1
#
_entry.id   AF-A0A067T4F2-F1
#
_cell.length_a   1.000
_cell.length_b   1.000
_cell.length_c   1.000
_cell.angle_alpha   90.00
_cell.angle_beta   90.00
_cell.angle_gamma   90.00
#
_symmetry.space_group_name_H-M   'P 1'
#
loop_
_entity.id
_entity.type
_entity.pdbx_description
1 polymer ?
#
loop_
_entity_poly.entity_id
_entity_poly.type
_entity_poly.pdbx_seq_one_letter_code
_entity_poly.pdbx_strand_id
1 'polypeptide(L)'
;MVETAVGTTETVHFPVGSSVTLHLPNQTASMTILKPFLPFTISQVYLVTPTDAQSNLPSKLVMKVYDPRYFNQRTPHPYAKVPPRAWSLEAETMAVQYRQEIAQGQHVDEPDEHAFFCNLVTEAHLWENRFYRDMECSYESEVGSYEALEDLQGSFIPKLYTHGRLIPTEDKRAIEPYVVLMEYIDGIPLSEVAPGTLHIPSTVYQPLWDVIKTFGERGVLHTDVNDKNLILSPPDAPSRMVLIDFGLAALRDGNDWDDAYWEYNVQTASDSYHMKKTLQGAGVKVS
;
A
#
# COMPACT_ATOMS: atom_id res chain seq x y z
N MET A 1 31.20 -22.86 -23.49
CA MET A 1 30.86 -21.69 -22.66
C MET A 1 29.76 -20.95 -23.39
N VAL A 2 28.53 -21.13 -22.92
CA VAL A 2 27.37 -20.41 -23.45
C VAL A 2 26.82 -19.64 -22.25
N GLU A 3 27.07 -18.34 -22.25
CA GLU A 3 26.40 -17.39 -21.36
C GLU A 3 24.90 -17.49 -21.62
N THR A 4 24.17 -17.98 -20.63
CA THR A 4 22.72 -17.84 -20.57
C THR A 4 22.45 -16.53 -19.86
N ALA A 5 22.03 -15.54 -20.64
CA ALA A 5 21.56 -14.26 -20.14
C ALA A 5 20.35 -14.52 -19.23
N VAL A 6 20.51 -14.24 -17.95
CA VAL A 6 19.41 -14.13 -17.00
C VAL A 6 18.61 -12.90 -17.41
N GLY A 7 17.43 -13.12 -18.00
CA GLY A 7 16.50 -12.05 -18.34
C GLY A 7 16.10 -11.31 -17.07
N THR A 8 16.64 -10.11 -16.89
CA THR A 8 16.11 -9.13 -15.95
C THR A 8 14.73 -8.76 -16.43
N THR A 9 13.67 -9.18 -15.73
CA THR A 9 12.34 -8.63 -15.91
C THR A 9 12.41 -7.16 -15.54
N GLU A 10 12.61 -6.28 -16.52
CA GLU A 10 12.40 -4.84 -16.32
C GLU A 10 11.00 -4.67 -15.77
N THR A 11 10.89 -4.10 -14.58
CA THR A 11 9.61 -3.81 -13.95
C THR A 11 8.91 -2.74 -14.80
N VAL A 12 8.13 -3.15 -15.78
CA VAL A 12 7.40 -2.26 -16.70
C VAL A 12 6.42 -1.47 -15.86
N HIS A 13 6.73 -0.23 -15.52
CA HIS A 13 5.84 0.69 -14.81
C HIS A 13 5.37 1.77 -15.76
N PHE A 14 4.27 2.46 -15.43
CA PHE A 14 3.79 3.54 -16.28
C PHE A 14 4.87 4.61 -16.50
N PRO A 15 5.25 4.91 -17.76
CA PRO A 15 6.28 5.90 -18.04
C PRO A 15 5.86 7.30 -17.57
N VAL A 16 6.85 8.12 -17.17
CA VAL A 16 6.60 9.55 -16.91
C VAL A 16 6.05 10.22 -18.17
N GLY A 17 5.00 11.02 -18.00
CA GLY A 17 4.27 11.69 -19.08
C GLY A 17 3.20 10.83 -19.75
N SER A 18 3.12 9.53 -19.46
CA SER A 18 2.01 8.69 -19.92
C SER A 18 0.71 9.03 -19.17
N SER A 19 -0.43 8.70 -19.78
CA SER A 19 -1.75 8.87 -19.19
C SER A 19 -2.36 7.50 -18.88
N VAL A 20 -3.01 7.40 -17.73
CA VAL A 20 -3.81 6.25 -17.32
C VAL A 20 -5.25 6.68 -17.09
N THR A 21 -6.20 5.78 -17.30
CA THR A 21 -7.63 6.06 -17.08
C THR A 21 -8.14 5.24 -15.91
N LEU A 22 -8.93 5.86 -15.06
CA LEU A 22 -9.48 5.27 -13.85
C LEU A 22 -11.00 5.21 -13.94
N HIS A 23 -11.61 4.11 -13.50
CA HIS A 23 -13.01 4.03 -13.12
C HIS A 23 -13.14 4.45 -11.66
N LEU A 24 -13.70 5.64 -11.42
CA LEU A 24 -14.05 6.16 -10.09
C LEU A 24 -15.57 5.97 -9.86
N PRO A 25 -16.08 6.03 -8.61
CA PRO A 25 -17.46 5.67 -8.28
C PRO A 25 -18.55 6.32 -9.15
N ASN A 26 -18.32 7.56 -9.62
CA ASN A 26 -19.32 8.32 -10.39
C ASN A 26 -18.81 8.83 -11.75
N GLN A 27 -17.57 8.52 -12.13
CA GLN A 27 -16.97 9.06 -13.35
C GLN A 27 -15.71 8.29 -13.77
N THR A 28 -15.30 8.46 -15.01
CA THR A 28 -13.93 8.16 -15.42
C THR A 28 -13.04 9.38 -15.19
N ALA A 29 -11.77 9.15 -14.87
CA ALA A 29 -10.77 10.22 -14.79
C ALA A 29 -9.46 9.77 -15.44
N SER A 30 -8.84 10.67 -16.20
CA SER A 30 -7.51 10.44 -16.74
C SER A 30 -6.46 11.16 -15.89
N MET A 31 -5.35 10.47 -15.65
CA MET A 31 -4.24 10.91 -14.82
C MET A 31 -2.94 10.83 -15.60
N THR A 32 -2.18 11.91 -15.61
CA THR A 32 -0.83 11.93 -16.19
C THR A 32 0.20 11.59 -15.12
N ILE A 33 1.07 10.61 -15.41
CA ILE A 33 2.15 10.20 -14.51
C ILE A 33 3.24 11.26 -14.48
N LEU A 34 3.52 11.82 -13.30
CA LEU A 34 4.59 12.80 -13.10
C LEU A 34 5.88 12.15 -12.61
N LYS A 35 5.77 11.20 -11.66
CA LYS A 35 6.93 10.55 -11.04
C LYS A 35 6.50 9.21 -10.41
N PRO A 36 7.22 8.10 -10.63
CA PRO A 36 7.09 6.90 -9.81
C PRO A 36 7.88 7.03 -8.49
N PHE A 37 7.36 6.47 -7.40
CA PHE A 37 8.08 6.29 -6.15
C PHE A 37 8.57 4.84 -6.05
N LEU A 38 9.88 4.64 -6.20
CA LEU A 38 10.51 3.32 -6.27
C LEU A 38 11.37 3.04 -5.02
N PRO A 39 11.59 1.78 -4.65
CA PRO A 39 11.01 0.56 -5.24
C PRO A 39 9.55 0.34 -4.80
N PHE A 40 8.78 -0.38 -5.62
CA PHE A 40 7.45 -0.84 -5.21
C PHE A 40 7.59 -2.04 -4.27
N THR A 41 6.80 -2.06 -3.20
CA THR A 41 6.78 -3.12 -2.19
C THR A 41 5.47 -3.92 -2.28
N ILE A 42 4.33 -3.24 -2.11
CA ILE A 42 3.00 -3.87 -2.15
C ILE A 42 2.20 -3.32 -3.34
N SER A 43 2.15 -2.00 -3.47
CA SER A 43 1.48 -1.29 -4.56
C SER A 43 2.47 -0.49 -5.40
N GLN A 44 2.07 -0.15 -6.61
CA GLN A 44 2.78 0.85 -7.41
C GLN A 44 2.33 2.24 -6.96
N VAL A 45 3.29 3.13 -6.67
CA VAL A 45 2.98 4.47 -6.14
C VAL A 45 3.50 5.53 -7.10
N TYR A 46 2.63 6.46 -7.48
CA TYR A 46 2.92 7.52 -8.45
C TYR A 46 2.47 8.89 -7.94
N LEU A 47 3.25 9.92 -8.24
CA LEU A 47 2.77 11.29 -8.27
C LEU A 47 2.08 11.50 -9.61
N VAL A 48 0.85 11.98 -9.60
CA VAL A 48 0.03 12.20 -10.79
C VAL A 48 -0.63 13.57 -10.78
N THR A 49 -1.11 13.99 -11.94
CA THR A 49 -1.95 15.18 -12.11
C THR A 49 -3.18 14.81 -12.96
N PRO A 50 -4.39 15.27 -12.60
CA PRO A 50 -5.56 15.10 -13.45
C PRO A 50 -5.34 15.73 -14.83
N THR A 51 -5.69 15.02 -15.89
CA THR A 51 -5.58 15.56 -17.26
C THR A 51 -6.67 16.61 -17.53
N ASP A 52 -7.84 16.49 -16.88
CA ASP A 52 -8.97 17.39 -17.07
C ASP A 52 -8.96 18.54 -16.06
N ALA A 53 -8.91 19.77 -16.60
CA ALA A 53 -8.92 21.01 -15.82
C ALA A 53 -10.23 21.26 -15.04
N GLN A 54 -11.28 20.47 -15.28
CA GLN A 54 -12.58 20.56 -14.62
C GLN A 54 -12.77 19.53 -13.50
N SER A 55 -11.77 18.69 -13.23
CA SER A 55 -11.85 17.77 -12.10
C SER A 55 -11.89 18.55 -10.77
N ASN A 56 -12.72 18.10 -9.81
CA ASN A 56 -12.70 18.61 -8.44
C ASN A 56 -11.46 18.16 -7.64
N LEU A 57 -10.49 17.55 -8.32
CA LEU A 57 -9.30 16.97 -7.71
C LEU A 57 -8.15 18.00 -7.70
N PRO A 58 -7.27 17.95 -6.69
CA PRO A 58 -6.04 18.73 -6.68
C PRO A 58 -5.16 18.52 -7.90
N SER A 59 -4.33 19.51 -8.21
CA SER A 59 -3.37 19.47 -9.33
C SER A 59 -2.24 18.46 -9.15
N LYS A 60 -1.98 18.01 -7.93
CA LYS A 60 -1.00 16.96 -7.60
C LYS A 60 -1.59 15.99 -6.59
N LEU A 61 -1.46 14.70 -6.90
CA LEU A 61 -2.02 13.61 -6.11
C LEU A 61 -1.01 12.47 -6.04
N VAL A 62 -1.07 11.70 -4.95
CA VAL A 62 -0.49 10.37 -4.94
C VAL A 62 -1.55 9.38 -5.42
N MET A 63 -1.18 8.55 -6.38
CA MET A 63 -1.96 7.42 -6.87
C MET A 63 -1.25 6.13 -6.48
N LYS A 64 -1.91 5.30 -5.67
CA LYS A 64 -1.49 3.92 -5.39
C LYS A 64 -2.28 2.97 -6.28
N VAL A 65 -1.60 2.01 -6.90
CA VAL A 65 -2.20 0.96 -7.73
C VAL A 65 -1.85 -0.41 -7.15
N TYR A 66 -2.86 -1.14 -6.70
CA TYR A 66 -2.71 -2.50 -6.18
C TYR A 66 -2.91 -3.50 -7.33
N ASP A 67 -1.92 -3.55 -8.22
CA ASP A 67 -1.87 -4.51 -9.32
C ASP A 67 -1.03 -5.73 -8.89
N PRO A 68 -1.63 -6.93 -8.79
CA PRO A 68 -0.94 -8.13 -8.36
C PRO A 68 0.36 -8.38 -9.12
N ARG A 69 0.50 -7.94 -10.39
CA ARG A 69 1.72 -8.10 -11.20
C ARG A 69 2.99 -7.58 -10.55
N TYR A 70 2.88 -6.58 -9.67
CA TYR A 70 4.03 -5.87 -9.08
C TYR A 70 4.25 -6.21 -7.61
N PHE A 71 3.53 -7.21 -7.09
CA PHE A 71 3.69 -7.63 -5.71
C PHE A 71 5.08 -8.20 -5.46
N ASN A 72 5.79 -7.68 -4.44
CA ASN A 72 7.19 -8.04 -4.19
C ASN A 72 7.40 -9.54 -3.89
N GLN A 73 6.38 -10.25 -3.39
CA GLN A 73 6.45 -11.68 -3.11
C GLN A 73 6.56 -12.55 -4.36
N ARG A 74 6.38 -11.99 -5.57
CA ARG A 74 6.62 -12.70 -6.83
C ARG A 74 8.09 -12.97 -7.09
N THR A 75 8.96 -12.08 -6.62
CA THR A 75 10.41 -12.23 -6.74
C THR A 75 10.97 -12.93 -5.51
N PRO A 76 11.79 -13.99 -5.68
CA PRO A 76 12.35 -14.71 -4.55
C PRO A 76 13.18 -13.78 -3.67
N HIS A 77 12.97 -13.84 -2.35
CA HIS A 77 13.90 -13.20 -1.42
C HIS A 77 15.28 -13.85 -1.61
N PRO A 78 16.39 -13.08 -1.61
CA PRO A 78 17.75 -13.62 -1.84
C PRO A 78 18.18 -14.75 -0.89
N TYR A 79 17.48 -14.92 0.23
CA TYR A 79 17.74 -15.96 1.23
C TYR A 79 16.70 -17.10 1.22
N ALA A 80 15.64 -17.00 0.42
CA ALA A 80 14.59 -18.01 0.33
C ALA A 80 14.69 -18.74 -1.02
N LYS A 81 14.77 -20.08 -1.00
CA LYS A 81 14.73 -20.91 -2.22
C LYS A 81 13.28 -21.07 -2.73
N VAL A 82 12.59 -19.96 -2.90
CA VAL A 82 11.23 -19.93 -3.43
C VAL A 82 11.33 -19.72 -4.95
N PRO A 83 10.63 -20.50 -5.78
CA PRO A 83 10.63 -20.26 -7.22
C PRO A 83 9.96 -18.91 -7.54
N PRO A 84 10.45 -18.15 -8.54
CA PRO A 84 9.79 -16.93 -8.97
C PRO A 84 8.37 -17.23 -9.46
N ARG A 85 7.42 -16.37 -9.10
CA ARG A 85 6.01 -16.49 -9.49
C ARG A 85 5.68 -15.42 -10.54
N ALA A 86 6.23 -15.62 -11.73
CA ALA A 86 6.02 -14.71 -12.86
C ALA A 86 4.54 -14.66 -13.24
N TRP A 87 4.03 -13.46 -13.45
CA TRP A 87 2.66 -13.26 -13.90
C TRP A 87 2.48 -13.78 -15.33
N SER A 88 1.30 -14.35 -15.62
CA SER A 88 0.85 -14.64 -16.98
C SER A 88 -0.64 -14.32 -17.11
N LEU A 89 -1.04 -13.92 -18.32
CA LEU A 89 -2.45 -13.65 -18.63
C LEU A 89 -3.32 -14.90 -18.46
N GLU A 90 -2.80 -16.08 -18.82
CA GLU A 90 -3.50 -17.35 -18.66
C GLU A 90 -3.82 -17.63 -17.19
N ALA A 91 -2.84 -17.47 -16.30
CA ALA A 91 -3.03 -17.71 -14.88
C ALA A 91 -3.99 -16.66 -14.25
N GLU A 92 -3.92 -15.40 -14.66
CA GLU A 92 -4.86 -14.35 -14.23
C GLU A 92 -6.30 -14.67 -14.67
N THR A 93 -6.49 -15.09 -15.93
CA THR A 93 -7.80 -15.46 -16.48
C THR A 93 -8.39 -16.66 -15.75
N MET A 94 -7.58 -17.70 -15.52
CA MET A 94 -7.99 -18.87 -14.74
C MET A 94 -8.31 -18.52 -13.28
N ALA A 95 -7.57 -17.59 -12.67
CA ALA A 95 -7.86 -17.13 -11.31
C ALA A 95 -9.21 -16.40 -11.22
N VAL A 96 -9.54 -15.58 -12.23
CA VAL A 96 -10.87 -14.94 -12.34
C VAL A 96 -11.97 -15.99 -12.47
N GLN A 97 -11.78 -16.98 -13.35
CA GLN A 97 -12.73 -18.08 -13.50
C GLN A 97 -12.91 -18.84 -12.18
N TYR A 98 -11.82 -19.17 -11.49
CA TYR A 98 -11.86 -19.86 -10.20
C TYR A 98 -12.69 -19.09 -9.16
N ARG A 99 -12.54 -17.75 -9.07
CA ARG A 99 -13.39 -16.91 -8.21
C ARG A 99 -14.87 -16.95 -8.61
N GLN A 100 -15.18 -17.01 -9.90
CA GLN A 100 -16.56 -17.13 -10.38
C GLN A 100 -17.17 -18.48 -10.01
N GLU A 101 -16.40 -19.56 -10.09
CA GLU A 101 -16.84 -20.90 -9.72
C GLU A 101 -17.11 -20.99 -8.21
N ILE A 102 -16.25 -20.38 -7.37
CA ILE A 102 -16.51 -20.18 -5.93
C ILE A 102 -17.83 -19.43 -5.70
N ALA A 103 -18.03 -18.29 -6.37
CA ALA A 103 -19.24 -17.49 -6.22
C ALA A 103 -20.53 -18.24 -6.65
N GLN A 104 -20.39 -19.23 -7.54
CA GLN A 104 -21.47 -20.13 -7.97
C GLN A 104 -21.64 -21.36 -7.06
N GLY A 105 -20.84 -21.49 -5.99
CA GLY A 105 -20.87 -22.61 -5.07
C GLY A 105 -20.29 -23.91 -5.65
N GLN A 106 -19.52 -23.84 -6.73
CA GLN A 106 -18.87 -25.00 -7.35
C GLN A 106 -17.57 -25.38 -6.62
N HIS A 107 -16.97 -24.43 -5.91
CA HIS A 107 -15.79 -24.62 -5.09
C HIS A 107 -15.98 -23.99 -3.70
N VAL A 108 -15.33 -24.58 -2.70
CA VAL A 108 -15.25 -24.03 -1.33
C VAL A 108 -14.16 -22.96 -1.31
N ASP A 109 -14.46 -21.78 -0.74
CA ASP A 109 -13.49 -20.69 -0.57
C ASP A 109 -12.65 -20.87 0.70
N GLU A 110 -11.89 -21.95 0.77
CA GLU A 110 -10.99 -22.24 1.89
C GLU A 110 -9.59 -22.51 1.34
N PRO A 111 -8.76 -21.47 1.17
CA PRO A 111 -7.37 -21.67 0.76
C PRO A 111 -6.60 -22.42 1.85
N ASP A 112 -5.83 -23.43 1.45
CA ASP A 112 -4.87 -24.08 2.34
C ASP A 112 -3.66 -23.16 2.58
N GLU A 113 -3.79 -22.27 3.57
CA GLU A 113 -2.74 -21.32 3.96
C GLU A 113 -1.42 -22.03 4.29
N HIS A 114 -1.47 -23.25 4.85
CA HIS A 114 -0.27 -24.03 5.13
C HIS A 114 0.42 -24.48 3.83
N ALA A 115 -0.34 -24.91 2.83
CA ALA A 115 0.20 -25.27 1.52
C ALA A 115 0.84 -24.06 0.81
N PHE A 116 0.26 -22.87 0.90
CA PHE A 116 0.88 -21.64 0.37
C PHE A 116 2.18 -21.32 1.10
N PHE A 117 2.15 -21.30 2.44
CA PHE A 117 3.32 -21.00 3.27
C PHE A 117 4.48 -21.99 2.99
N CYS A 118 4.18 -23.28 2.91
CA CYS A 118 5.14 -24.33 2.61
C CYS A 118 5.49 -24.46 1.12
N ASN A 119 4.97 -23.59 0.25
CA ASN A 119 5.18 -23.61 -1.20
C ASN A 119 4.80 -24.95 -1.87
N LEU A 120 3.78 -25.63 -1.33
CA LEU A 120 3.27 -26.89 -1.85
C LEU A 120 2.28 -26.69 -3.01
N VAL A 121 1.73 -25.48 -3.17
CA VAL A 121 0.86 -25.11 -4.29
C VAL A 121 1.69 -24.93 -5.57
N THR A 122 1.30 -25.67 -6.62
CA THR A 122 2.03 -25.70 -7.91
C THR A 122 1.32 -24.95 -9.02
N GLU A 123 0.00 -24.79 -8.88
CA GLU A 123 -0.92 -24.23 -9.85
C GLU A 123 -0.76 -22.70 -9.88
N ALA A 124 -0.35 -22.17 -11.03
CA ALA A 124 -0.09 -20.74 -11.18
C ALA A 124 -1.33 -19.88 -10.88
N HIS A 125 -2.52 -20.32 -11.31
CA HIS A 125 -3.75 -19.56 -11.11
C HIS A 125 -4.18 -19.47 -9.63
N LEU A 126 -3.81 -20.44 -8.78
CA LEU A 126 -4.06 -20.36 -7.33
C LEU A 126 -3.15 -19.31 -6.67
N TRP A 127 -1.90 -19.20 -7.13
CA TRP A 127 -1.01 -18.10 -6.73
C TRP A 127 -1.48 -16.74 -7.23
N GLU A 128 -1.94 -16.65 -8.48
CA GLU A 128 -2.54 -15.40 -9.00
C GLU A 128 -3.79 -15.00 -8.22
N ASN A 129 -4.63 -15.98 -7.84
CA ASN A 129 -5.78 -15.72 -6.98
C ASN A 129 -5.35 -15.24 -5.59
N ARG A 130 -4.33 -15.86 -4.99
CA ARG A 130 -3.78 -15.43 -3.70
C ARG A 130 -3.27 -13.99 -3.77
N PHE A 131 -2.43 -13.66 -4.75
CA PHE A 131 -1.90 -12.30 -4.89
C PHE A 131 -3.01 -11.27 -5.17
N TYR A 132 -4.05 -11.65 -5.90
CA TYR A 132 -5.24 -10.80 -6.06
C TYR A 132 -5.90 -10.49 -4.71
N ARG A 133 -6.13 -11.52 -3.88
CA ARG A 133 -6.70 -11.36 -2.54
C ARG A 133 -5.80 -10.54 -1.62
N ASP A 134 -4.49 -10.76 -1.65
CA ASP A 134 -3.55 -9.96 -0.84
C ASP A 134 -3.60 -8.48 -1.24
N MET A 135 -3.72 -8.17 -2.55
CA MET A 135 -3.90 -6.80 -3.05
C MET A 135 -5.24 -6.20 -2.65
N GLU A 136 -6.32 -6.99 -2.70
CA GLU A 136 -7.65 -6.59 -2.25
C GLU A 136 -7.65 -6.25 -0.77
N CYS A 137 -7.13 -7.14 0.10
CA CYS A 137 -6.98 -6.88 1.52
C CYS A 137 -6.15 -5.61 1.78
N SER A 138 -5.03 -5.44 1.09
CA SER A 138 -4.17 -4.26 1.27
C SER A 138 -4.87 -2.96 0.86
N TYR A 139 -5.70 -3.01 -0.19
CA TYR A 139 -6.52 -1.90 -0.64
C TYR A 139 -7.63 -1.57 0.36
N GLU A 140 -8.34 -2.59 0.87
CA GLU A 140 -9.42 -2.43 1.86
C GLU A 140 -8.88 -1.89 3.18
N SER A 141 -7.74 -2.40 3.65
CA SER A 141 -7.01 -1.87 4.81
C SER A 141 -6.67 -0.39 4.65
N GLU A 142 -6.14 0.01 3.49
CA GLU A 142 -5.79 1.41 3.23
C GLU A 142 -7.03 2.31 3.25
N VAL A 143 -8.07 1.96 2.46
CA VAL A 143 -9.30 2.77 2.36
C VAL A 143 -10.03 2.83 3.71
N GLY A 144 -10.25 1.68 4.34
CA GLY A 144 -10.96 1.60 5.62
C GLY A 144 -10.21 2.31 6.75
N SER A 145 -8.88 2.37 6.71
CA SER A 145 -8.11 3.17 7.68
C SER A 145 -8.36 4.66 7.52
N TYR A 146 -8.41 5.17 6.29
CA TYR A 146 -8.73 6.58 6.06
C TYR A 146 -10.17 6.91 6.44
N GLU A 147 -11.12 6.00 6.19
CA GLU A 147 -12.51 6.17 6.62
C GLU A 147 -12.64 6.21 8.14
N ALA A 148 -11.98 5.30 8.86
CA ALA A 148 -12.00 5.25 10.32
C ALA A 148 -11.26 6.43 10.99
N LEU A 149 -10.31 7.05 10.28
CA LEU A 149 -9.47 8.15 10.76
C LEU A 149 -9.80 9.48 10.05
N GLU A 150 -11.04 9.67 9.61
CA GLU A 150 -11.49 10.85 8.84
C GLU A 150 -11.09 12.18 9.51
N ASP A 151 -11.20 12.28 10.84
CA ASP A 151 -10.89 13.48 11.63
C ASP A 151 -9.40 13.87 11.61
N LEU A 152 -8.51 12.94 11.25
CA LEU A 152 -7.06 13.12 11.26
C LEU A 152 -6.49 13.47 9.88
N GLN A 153 -7.30 13.29 8.83
CA GLN A 153 -6.90 13.52 7.45
C GLN A 153 -6.51 14.97 7.17
N GLY A 154 -5.41 15.15 6.44
CA GLY A 154 -4.85 16.45 6.10
C GLY A 154 -4.06 17.11 7.23
N SER A 155 -4.05 16.54 8.43
CA SER A 155 -3.24 17.01 9.56
C SER A 155 -2.11 16.03 9.86
N PHE A 156 -2.47 14.80 10.23
CA PHE A 156 -1.56 13.76 10.72
C PHE A 156 -1.39 12.60 9.74
N ILE A 157 -2.38 12.39 8.88
CA ILE A 157 -2.34 11.42 7.78
C ILE A 157 -2.79 12.13 6.49
N PRO A 158 -2.46 11.62 5.29
CA PRO A 158 -2.93 12.18 4.02
C PRO A 158 -4.46 12.27 3.94
N LYS A 159 -4.98 13.23 3.16
CA LYS A 159 -6.38 13.16 2.73
C LYS A 159 -6.59 12.07 1.68
N LEU A 160 -7.57 11.20 1.88
CA LEU A 160 -8.14 10.35 0.85
C LEU A 160 -9.13 11.17 0.03
N TYR A 161 -8.90 11.31 -1.27
CA TYR A 161 -9.83 12.03 -2.15
C TYR A 161 -10.88 11.12 -2.76
N THR A 162 -10.45 9.96 -3.26
CA THR A 162 -11.32 8.93 -3.85
C THR A 162 -10.51 7.67 -4.05
N HIS A 163 -11.19 6.56 -4.30
CA HIS A 163 -10.61 5.30 -4.71
C HIS A 163 -11.41 4.73 -5.89
N GLY A 164 -10.94 3.66 -6.53
CA GLY A 164 -11.58 3.10 -7.72
C GLY A 164 -10.76 1.98 -8.35
N ARG A 165 -10.88 1.85 -9.67
CA ARG A 165 -10.20 0.84 -10.48
C ARG A 165 -9.37 1.47 -11.59
N LEU A 166 -8.24 0.87 -11.90
CA LEU A 166 -7.43 1.20 -13.07
C LEU A 166 -8.02 0.49 -14.30
N ILE A 167 -8.35 1.26 -15.34
CA ILE A 167 -8.68 0.70 -16.66
C ILE A 167 -7.38 0.22 -17.29
N PRO A 168 -7.22 -1.09 -17.56
CA PRO A 168 -6.02 -1.60 -18.19
C PRO A 168 -5.81 -0.97 -19.56
N THR A 169 -4.59 -0.49 -19.82
CA THR A 169 -4.18 -0.03 -21.17
C THR A 169 -3.97 -1.18 -22.15
N GLU A 170 -3.86 -2.41 -21.64
CA GLU A 170 -3.73 -3.64 -22.41
C GLU A 170 -5.12 -4.29 -22.52
N ASP A 171 -5.64 -4.44 -23.74
CA ASP A 171 -6.98 -4.98 -24.05
C ASP A 171 -7.25 -6.42 -23.55
N LYS A 172 -6.30 -7.04 -22.85
CA LYS A 172 -6.32 -8.46 -22.53
C LYS A 172 -6.37 -8.78 -21.04
N ARG A 173 -6.18 -7.81 -20.14
CA ARG A 173 -6.21 -8.09 -18.69
C ARG A 173 -7.59 -8.64 -18.29
N ALA A 174 -7.60 -9.62 -17.39
CA ALA A 174 -8.84 -10.20 -16.88
C ALA A 174 -9.34 -9.49 -15.61
N ILE A 175 -8.56 -8.57 -15.06
CA ILE A 175 -8.90 -7.76 -13.88
C ILE A 175 -8.65 -6.27 -14.12
N GLU A 176 -9.38 -5.45 -13.37
CA GLU A 176 -9.07 -4.04 -13.17
C GLU A 176 -8.42 -3.87 -11.77
N PRO A 177 -7.13 -3.50 -11.69
CA PRO A 177 -6.46 -3.27 -10.42
C PRO A 177 -7.11 -2.20 -9.57
N TYR A 178 -7.04 -2.32 -8.24
CA TYR A 178 -7.55 -1.30 -7.33
C TYR A 178 -6.66 -0.05 -7.33
N VAL A 179 -7.27 1.12 -7.15
CA VAL A 179 -6.58 2.42 -7.11
C VAL A 179 -7.05 3.26 -5.94
N VAL A 180 -6.12 3.97 -5.31
CA VAL A 180 -6.39 4.98 -4.28
C VAL A 180 -5.74 6.30 -4.69
N LEU A 181 -6.50 7.40 -4.62
CA LEU A 181 -6.04 8.76 -4.87
C LEU A 181 -6.04 9.57 -3.57
N MET A 182 -4.87 10.07 -3.18
CA MET A 182 -4.67 10.73 -1.90
C MET A 182 -3.76 11.97 -2.00
N GLU A 183 -3.69 12.73 -0.92
CA GLU A 183 -2.85 13.92 -0.77
C GLU A 183 -1.39 13.60 -1.04
N TYR A 184 -0.78 14.42 -1.90
CA TYR A 184 0.66 14.49 -2.01
C TYR A 184 1.23 15.36 -0.88
N ILE A 185 2.04 14.74 -0.01
CA ILE A 185 2.74 15.45 1.04
C ILE A 185 4.09 15.95 0.50
N ASP A 186 4.22 17.27 0.39
CA ASP A 186 5.49 17.92 0.07
C ASP A 186 6.40 17.91 1.32
N GLY A 187 7.36 16.99 1.34
CA GLY A 187 8.18 16.69 2.51
C GLY A 187 9.29 15.70 2.22
N ILE A 188 10.04 15.36 3.28
CA ILE A 188 11.16 14.40 3.24
C ILE A 188 10.80 13.21 4.14
N PRO A 189 10.89 11.96 3.65
CA PRO A 189 10.78 10.77 4.51
C PRO A 189 11.85 10.79 5.59
N LEU A 190 11.49 10.40 6.82
CA LEU A 190 12.44 10.40 7.94
C LEU A 190 13.66 9.51 7.66
N SER A 191 13.51 8.44 6.88
CA SER A 191 14.60 7.56 6.43
C SER A 191 15.67 8.27 5.58
N GLU A 192 15.32 9.39 4.94
CA GLU A 192 16.26 10.20 4.13
C GLU A 192 16.95 11.30 4.96
N VAL A 193 16.49 11.54 6.18
CA VAL A 193 17.11 12.50 7.11
C VAL A 193 18.33 11.84 7.75
N ALA A 194 19.52 12.35 7.44
CA ALA A 194 20.74 11.87 8.07
C ALA A 194 20.66 12.06 9.61
N PRO A 195 20.96 11.02 10.42
CA PRO A 195 20.84 11.12 11.87
C PRO A 195 21.63 12.30 12.44
N GLY A 196 20.95 13.14 13.23
CA GLY A 196 21.54 14.30 13.88
C GLY A 196 21.78 15.54 13.01
N THR A 197 21.44 15.52 11.71
CA THR A 197 21.58 16.72 10.85
C THR A 197 20.40 17.67 10.97
N LEU A 198 19.22 17.16 11.34
CA LEU A 198 18.00 17.94 11.50
C LEU A 198 17.50 17.85 12.95
N HIS A 199 17.37 19.00 13.60
CA HIS A 199 16.68 19.06 14.88
C HIS A 199 15.18 18.98 14.66
N ILE A 200 14.57 17.85 15.04
CA ILE A 200 13.12 17.67 15.02
C ILE A 200 12.57 18.03 16.40
N PRO A 201 11.98 19.22 16.60
CA PRO A 201 11.44 19.60 17.90
C PRO A 201 10.21 18.76 18.26
N SER A 202 9.92 18.63 19.56
CA SER A 202 8.75 17.89 20.04
C SER A 202 7.43 18.44 19.49
N THR A 203 7.35 19.74 19.22
CA THR A 203 6.18 20.36 18.59
C THR A 203 5.84 19.78 17.21
N VAL A 204 6.79 19.16 16.52
CA VAL A 204 6.59 18.55 15.19
C VAL A 204 6.12 17.10 15.28
N TYR A 205 6.71 16.28 16.16
CA TYR A 205 6.41 14.84 16.23
C TYR A 205 5.41 14.45 17.34
N GLN A 206 5.35 15.20 18.45
CA GLN A 206 4.53 14.85 19.61
C GLN A 206 3.03 14.80 19.27
N PRO A 207 2.46 15.74 18.49
CA PRO A 207 1.05 15.67 18.11
C PRO A 207 0.69 14.39 17.35
N LEU A 208 1.51 13.99 16.37
CA LEU A 208 1.30 12.74 15.64
C LEU A 208 1.45 11.52 16.57
N TRP A 209 2.44 11.53 17.46
CA TRP A 209 2.63 10.45 18.42
C TRP A 209 1.37 10.26 19.28
N ASP A 210 0.86 11.33 19.87
CA ASP A 210 -0.30 11.25 20.76
C ASP A 210 -1.54 10.75 20.01
N VAL A 211 -1.67 11.10 18.73
CA VAL A 211 -2.70 10.56 17.85
C VAL A 211 -2.50 9.05 17.58
N ILE A 212 -1.28 8.58 17.28
CA ILE A 212 -1.00 7.14 17.04
C ILE A 212 -1.41 6.28 18.24
N LYS A 213 -1.22 6.77 19.47
CA LYS A 213 -1.65 6.04 20.69
C LYS A 213 -3.15 5.74 20.72
N THR A 214 -3.94 6.50 19.98
CA THR A 214 -5.40 6.45 19.97
C THR A 214 -5.97 5.76 18.73
N PHE A 215 -5.12 5.16 17.87
CA PHE A 215 -5.56 4.41 16.69
C PHE A 215 -6.38 3.18 17.06
N GLY A 216 -5.94 2.42 18.07
CA GLY A 216 -6.65 1.22 18.54
C GLY A 216 -8.08 1.51 19.02
N GLU A 217 -8.30 2.67 19.63
CA GLU A 217 -9.62 3.15 20.06
C GLU A 217 -10.53 3.51 18.88
N ARG A 218 -9.94 3.90 17.74
CA ARG A 218 -10.62 4.17 16.46
C ARG A 218 -10.74 2.93 15.58
N GLY A 219 -10.36 1.75 16.08
CA GLY A 219 -10.48 0.49 15.35
C GLY A 219 -9.41 0.30 14.26
N VAL A 220 -8.28 0.99 14.35
CA VAL A 220 -7.16 0.88 13.39
C VAL A 220 -5.88 0.50 14.12
N LEU A 221 -5.09 -0.38 13.51
CA LEU A 221 -3.67 -0.60 13.83
C LEU A 221 -2.88 -0.38 12.54
N HIS A 222 -1.88 0.48 12.55
CA HIS A 222 -1.09 0.75 11.35
C HIS A 222 -0.16 -0.41 11.03
N THR A 223 0.46 -1.04 12.04
CA THR A 223 1.33 -2.23 11.95
C THR A 223 2.64 -2.10 11.14
N ASP A 224 2.88 -0.93 10.53
CA ASP A 224 4.08 -0.64 9.74
C ASP A 224 4.60 0.79 9.99
N VAL A 225 4.63 1.20 11.26
CA VAL A 225 5.21 2.49 11.65
C VAL A 225 6.73 2.41 11.58
N ASN A 226 7.32 2.98 10.54
CA ASN A 226 8.76 3.01 10.31
C ASN A 226 9.21 4.36 9.72
N ASP A 227 10.52 4.56 9.55
CA ASP A 227 11.11 5.83 9.10
C ASP A 227 10.78 6.18 7.64
N LYS A 228 10.43 5.21 6.81
CA LYS A 228 10.00 5.43 5.41
C LYS A 228 8.56 5.94 5.32
N ASN A 229 7.74 5.56 6.30
CA ASN A 229 6.31 5.88 6.38
C ASN A 229 6.03 7.17 7.19
N LEU A 230 7.08 7.85 7.67
CA LEU A 230 6.97 9.15 8.35
C LEU A 230 7.56 10.25 7.48
N ILE A 231 6.75 11.26 7.15
CA ILE A 231 7.18 12.41 6.34
C ILE A 231 7.24 13.66 7.21
N LEU A 232 8.37 14.37 7.14
CA LEU A 232 8.54 15.72 7.68
C LEU A 232 8.13 16.75 6.62
N SER A 233 7.20 17.64 6.97
CA SER A 233 6.66 18.62 6.02
C SER A 233 6.54 20.02 6.65
N PRO A 234 6.90 21.10 5.93
CA PRO A 234 7.62 21.11 4.64
C PRO A 234 9.10 20.64 4.78
N PRO A 235 9.79 20.32 3.68
CA PRO A 235 11.14 19.73 3.69
C PRO A 235 12.20 20.56 4.44
N ASP A 236 12.26 21.87 4.20
CA ASP A 236 13.34 22.73 4.71
C ASP A 236 13.09 23.27 6.13
N ALA A 237 11.83 23.33 6.54
CA ALA A 237 11.42 23.84 7.84
C ALA A 237 10.21 23.05 8.35
N PRO A 238 10.39 21.78 8.76
CA PRO A 238 9.29 20.93 9.15
C PRO A 238 8.44 21.56 10.25
N SER A 239 7.14 21.63 9.99
CA SER A 239 6.13 22.15 10.92
C SER A 239 5.20 21.06 11.41
N ARG A 240 5.15 19.93 10.71
CA ARG A 240 4.38 18.74 11.07
C ARG A 240 5.09 17.47 10.63
N MET A 241 4.70 16.37 11.27
CA MET A 241 5.02 15.02 10.83
C MET A 241 3.72 14.33 10.38
N VAL A 242 3.79 13.61 9.27
CA VAL A 242 2.65 12.90 8.68
C VAL A 242 2.98 11.42 8.58
N LEU A 243 2.09 10.56 9.05
CA LEU A 243 2.17 9.11 8.87
C LEU A 243 1.42 8.72 7.59
N ILE A 244 2.06 7.91 6.75
CA ILE A 244 1.52 7.44 5.48
C ILE A 244 1.54 5.91 5.41
N ASP A 245 0.84 5.36 4.42
CA ASP A 245 0.89 3.94 4.04
C ASP A 245 0.19 2.96 4.99
N PHE A 246 -1.14 2.88 4.85
CA PHE A 246 -2.02 2.01 5.62
C PHE A 246 -2.27 0.66 4.93
N GLY A 247 -1.51 0.31 3.90
CA GLY A 247 -1.74 -0.90 3.09
C GLY A 247 -1.55 -2.22 3.84
N LEU A 248 -0.96 -2.19 5.03
CA LEU A 248 -0.85 -3.34 5.93
C LEU A 248 -1.68 -3.19 7.21
N ALA A 249 -2.46 -2.11 7.33
CA ALA A 249 -3.20 -1.82 8.54
C ALA A 249 -4.23 -2.92 8.85
N ALA A 250 -4.45 -3.17 10.14
CA ALA A 250 -5.52 -4.03 10.61
C ALA A 250 -6.72 -3.17 11.06
N LEU A 251 -7.91 -3.55 10.59
CA LEU A 251 -9.18 -2.92 10.95
C LEU A 251 -9.96 -3.81 11.91
N ARG A 252 -10.56 -3.21 12.94
CA ARG A 252 -11.34 -3.94 13.95
C ARG A 252 -12.53 -4.69 13.35
N ASP A 253 -13.30 -3.99 12.52
CA ASP A 253 -14.51 -4.54 11.90
C ASP A 253 -14.20 -5.45 10.69
N GLY A 254 -12.94 -5.55 10.29
CA GLY A 254 -12.52 -6.33 9.12
C GLY A 254 -12.15 -7.79 9.41
N ASN A 255 -12.03 -8.19 10.68
CA ASN A 255 -11.41 -9.47 11.02
C ASN A 255 -12.21 -10.38 11.98
N ASP A 256 -13.48 -10.10 12.26
CA ASP A 256 -14.33 -10.85 13.21
C ASP A 256 -13.67 -11.05 14.60
N TRP A 257 -12.77 -10.14 14.99
CA TRP A 257 -12.04 -10.23 16.24
C TRP A 257 -12.93 -9.83 17.41
N ASP A 258 -12.95 -10.68 18.45
CA ASP A 258 -13.55 -10.30 19.71
C ASP A 258 -12.74 -9.20 20.41
N ASP A 259 -13.35 -8.55 21.41
CA ASP A 259 -12.74 -7.44 22.14
C ASP A 259 -11.42 -7.81 22.80
N ALA A 260 -11.28 -9.06 23.28
CA ALA A 260 -10.07 -9.52 23.95
C ALA A 260 -8.92 -9.72 22.96
N TYR A 261 -9.22 -10.25 21.78
CA TYR A 261 -8.27 -10.42 20.69
C TYR A 261 -7.88 -9.09 20.06
N TRP A 262 -8.82 -8.16 19.88
CA TRP A 262 -8.51 -6.79 19.46
C TRP A 262 -7.56 -6.11 20.45
N GLU A 263 -7.88 -6.12 21.75
CA GLU A 263 -7.04 -5.51 22.79
C GLU A 263 -5.64 -6.14 22.84
N TYR A 264 -5.55 -7.47 22.68
CA TYR A 264 -4.27 -8.15 22.56
C TYR A 264 -3.45 -7.64 21.37
N ASN A 265 -4.08 -7.46 20.19
CA ASN A 265 -3.41 -6.94 19.00
C ASN A 265 -3.03 -5.46 19.13
N VAL A 266 -3.85 -4.63 19.78
CA VAL A 266 -3.51 -3.24 20.10
C VAL A 266 -2.22 -3.18 20.93
N GLN A 267 -2.11 -4.06 21.94
CA GLN A 267 -0.94 -4.13 22.79
C GLN A 267 0.29 -4.68 22.06
N THR A 268 0.13 -5.68 21.18
CA THR A 268 1.26 -6.36 20.51
C THR A 268 1.75 -5.62 19.28
N ALA A 269 0.86 -5.04 18.46
CA ALA A 269 1.23 -4.22 17.30
C ALA A 269 2.04 -3.00 17.72
N SER A 270 1.67 -2.38 18.86
CA SER A 270 2.53 -1.45 19.56
C SER A 270 3.04 -0.28 18.68
N ASP A 271 2.17 0.27 17.81
CA ASP A 271 2.51 1.34 16.85
C ASP A 271 3.26 2.52 17.51
N SER A 272 2.85 2.92 18.71
CA SER A 272 3.50 3.98 19.46
C SER A 272 4.92 3.63 19.95
N TYR A 273 5.20 2.35 20.22
CA TYR A 273 6.55 1.86 20.51
C TYR A 273 7.41 1.85 19.25
N HIS A 274 6.86 1.45 18.10
CA HIS A 274 7.55 1.54 16.82
C HIS A 274 7.89 2.98 16.46
N MET A 275 6.95 3.92 16.63
CA MET A 275 7.19 5.36 16.50
C MET A 275 8.38 5.82 17.38
N LYS A 276 8.39 5.41 18.67
CA LYS A 276 9.48 5.72 19.60
C LYS A 276 10.84 5.27 19.07
N LYS A 277 10.93 4.01 18.64
CA LYS A 277 12.18 3.41 18.16
C LYS A 277 12.67 4.10 16.90
N THR A 278 11.76 4.40 15.99
CA THR A 278 12.04 5.10 14.74
C THR A 278 12.61 6.50 15.00
N LEU A 279 11.96 7.30 15.87
CA LEU A 279 12.45 8.63 16.25
C LEU A 279 13.82 8.58 16.95
N GLN A 280 14.02 7.62 17.86
CA GLN A 280 15.31 7.42 18.52
C GLN A 280 16.42 7.06 17.52
N GLY A 281 16.12 6.24 16.51
CA GLY A 281 17.04 5.90 15.42
C GLY A 281 17.47 7.11 14.59
N ALA A 282 16.56 8.07 14.39
CA ALA A 282 16.84 9.34 13.72
C ALA A 282 17.61 10.36 14.61
N GLY A 283 17.95 10.00 15.85
CA GLY A 283 18.66 10.86 16.78
C GLY A 283 17.76 11.82 17.57
N VAL A 284 16.44 11.65 17.52
CA VAL A 284 15.49 12.43 18.31
C VAL A 284 15.49 11.92 19.75
N LYS A 285 15.71 12.82 20.71
CA LYS A 285 15.56 12.50 22.13
C LYS A 285 14.09 12.53 22.49
N VAL A 286 13.52 11.34 22.63
CA VAL A 286 12.15 11.17 23.13
C VAL A 286 12.19 10.80 24.61
N SER A 287 11.62 11.66 25.45
CA SER A 287 11.38 11.40 26.88
C SER A 287 10.06 10.68 27.07
#